data_AF-A0A3Q9V532-F1
#
_entry.id   AF-A0A3Q9V532-F1
#
_cell.length_a   1.000
_cell.length_b   1.000
_cell.length_c   1.000
_cell.angle_alpha   90.00
_cell.angle_beta   90.00
_cell.angle_gamma   90.00
#
_symmetry.space_group_name_H-M   'P 1'
#
loop_
_entity.id
_entity.type
_entity.pdbx_description
1 polymer ?
#
loop_
_entity_poly.entity_id
_entity_poly.type
_entity_poly.pdbx_seq_one_letter_code
_entity_poly.pdbx_strand_id
1 'polypeptide(L)'
;MSSYLEKYRLYFITKSLNSKESNSAKARGYIDIFMEDNDWLIEGININFDYLEIDQYTTPSWFIKKNINFKTREKLFSKINLKQEKRPSTSSNKTIILNKEQINIVNKFFNEDYFSNNKTIKNIISILKGNNAGGSLKNPKNAEMIIDLKYKRNIYKYEKYKFNLFMVLDLIIKNQKHEKEIRHENYKIYNENLNEKDYYDFLDKFFNETNFSYNSNFKNFKELIEIANIQNKNEVENNIWINKCEELKKLLGSFKNFRENYIDNKINTLRAKASQERINVFEFENSYRKRNFETQNAHIYDVKYIRQDLEEFTIKERKKEPKITNEKIANKFEFNEILSKVCNKNNLLNLSLEMHWEFDKNSFTYQENGKIKILKQDFILEEYEKCFSEIPNNKLNKEMINFIIQRNQKRQNK
;
A
#
# COMPACT_ATOMS: atom_id res chain seq x y z
N MET A 1 -13.02 10.63 -11.30
CA MET A 1 -13.29 9.18 -11.48
C MET A 1 -12.83 8.49 -10.21
N SER A 2 -13.70 7.74 -9.52
CA SER A 2 -13.23 6.89 -8.42
C SER A 2 -12.30 5.84 -9.01
N SER A 3 -11.08 5.71 -8.50
CA SER A 3 -10.21 4.59 -8.85
C SER A 3 -10.92 3.30 -8.42
N TYR A 4 -11.29 2.47 -9.38
CA TYR A 4 -11.75 1.12 -9.06
C TYR A 4 -10.52 0.30 -8.68
N LEU A 5 -10.56 -0.26 -7.48
CA LEU A 5 -9.58 -1.24 -7.03
C LEU A 5 -9.90 -2.56 -7.75
N GLU A 6 -8.93 -3.15 -8.39
CA GLU A 6 -9.02 -4.46 -9.01
C GLU A 6 -8.33 -5.50 -8.14
N LYS A 7 -8.87 -6.73 -8.18
CA LYS A 7 -8.33 -7.89 -7.47
C LYS A 7 -7.79 -8.91 -8.46
N TYR A 8 -6.53 -9.27 -8.27
CA TYR A 8 -5.83 -10.28 -9.07
C TYR A 8 -5.38 -11.45 -8.20
N ARG A 9 -5.69 -12.69 -8.58
CA ARG A 9 -5.32 -13.87 -7.78
C ARG A 9 -4.16 -14.67 -8.38
N LEU A 10 -3.05 -14.76 -7.65
CA LEU A 10 -1.84 -15.47 -8.05
C LEU A 10 -1.65 -16.75 -7.23
N TYR A 11 -1.67 -17.90 -7.90
CA TYR A 11 -1.39 -19.18 -7.26
C TYR A 11 0.11 -19.39 -7.05
N PHE A 12 0.48 -20.00 -5.94
CA PHE A 12 1.88 -20.27 -5.59
C PHE A 12 2.08 -21.65 -4.99
N ILE A 13 3.31 -22.14 -5.14
CA ILE A 13 3.82 -23.35 -4.50
C ILE A 13 5.25 -23.15 -4.03
N THR A 14 5.70 -23.97 -3.08
CA THR A 14 7.14 -24.09 -2.80
C THR A 14 7.80 -25.09 -3.75
N LYS A 15 9.07 -24.87 -4.08
CA LYS A 15 9.87 -25.83 -4.88
C LYS A 15 9.91 -27.23 -4.27
N SER A 16 10.00 -27.30 -2.95
CA SER A 16 9.98 -28.55 -2.18
C SER A 16 8.70 -29.36 -2.39
N LEU A 17 7.57 -28.72 -2.69
CA LEU A 17 6.31 -29.42 -2.97
C LEU A 17 6.35 -30.20 -4.29
N ASN A 18 7.17 -29.78 -5.26
CA ASN A 18 7.36 -30.50 -6.53
C ASN A 18 8.35 -31.67 -6.42
N SER A 19 9.05 -31.84 -5.29
CA SER A 19 10.02 -32.90 -5.08
C SER A 19 9.52 -33.86 -4.00
N LYS A 20 9.19 -35.09 -4.39
CA LYS A 20 8.73 -36.13 -3.46
C LYS A 20 9.77 -36.47 -2.38
N GLU A 21 11.04 -36.32 -2.70
CA GLU A 21 12.18 -36.62 -1.82
C GLU A 21 12.53 -35.46 -0.87
N SER A 22 11.94 -34.27 -1.07
CA SER A 22 12.24 -33.12 -0.23
C SER A 22 11.54 -33.22 1.13
N ASN A 23 12.34 -33.21 2.19
CA ASN A 23 11.88 -33.12 3.59
C ASN A 23 11.87 -31.67 4.11
N SER A 24 11.98 -30.67 3.22
CA SER A 24 11.91 -29.26 3.60
C SER A 24 10.47 -28.78 3.69
N ALA A 25 10.20 -27.68 4.39
CA ALA A 25 8.86 -27.09 4.50
C ALA A 25 8.20 -26.94 3.12
N LYS A 26 6.91 -27.25 3.03
CA LYS A 26 6.12 -27.23 1.79
C LYS A 26 4.91 -26.33 1.96
N ALA A 27 4.56 -25.58 0.92
CA ALA A 27 3.36 -24.77 0.94
C ALA A 27 2.73 -24.70 -0.45
N ARG A 28 1.41 -24.56 -0.48
CA ARG A 28 0.61 -24.18 -1.65
C ARG A 28 -0.42 -23.14 -1.19
N GLY A 29 -0.85 -22.31 -2.12
CA GLY A 29 -1.90 -21.35 -1.86
C GLY A 29 -2.09 -20.36 -2.99
N TYR A 30 -2.68 -19.22 -2.64
CA TYR A 30 -2.79 -18.07 -3.53
C TYR A 30 -2.53 -16.75 -2.79
N ILE A 31 -2.16 -15.72 -3.55
CA ILE A 31 -2.03 -14.34 -3.10
C ILE A 31 -2.99 -13.50 -3.93
N ASP A 32 -3.92 -12.83 -3.27
CA ASP A 32 -4.75 -11.79 -3.87
C ASP A 32 -3.99 -10.46 -3.80
N ILE A 33 -3.85 -9.81 -4.95
CA ILE A 33 -3.22 -8.50 -5.12
C ILE A 33 -4.31 -7.49 -5.44
N PHE A 34 -4.27 -6.35 -4.73
CA PHE A 34 -5.18 -5.24 -4.92
C PHE A 34 -4.46 -4.04 -5.52
N MET A 35 -4.93 -3.56 -6.66
CA MET A 35 -4.31 -2.45 -7.41
C MET A 35 -5.38 -1.54 -7.98
N GLU A 36 -5.11 -0.23 -8.05
CA GLU A 36 -5.99 0.68 -8.78
C GLU A 36 -5.71 0.59 -10.29
N ASP A 37 -6.73 0.79 -11.11
CA ASP A 37 -6.65 0.67 -12.57
C ASP A 37 -5.53 1.50 -13.24
N ASN A 38 -5.17 2.62 -12.62
CA ASN A 38 -4.18 3.57 -13.12
C ASN A 38 -2.91 3.65 -12.26
N ASP A 39 -2.82 2.84 -11.21
CA ASP A 39 -1.66 2.81 -10.31
C ASP A 39 -0.90 1.49 -10.46
N TRP A 40 0.42 1.62 -10.43
CA TRP A 40 1.35 0.51 -10.57
C TRP A 40 1.82 -0.02 -9.23
N LEU A 41 1.38 0.62 -8.15
CA LEU A 41 1.64 0.20 -6.80
C LEU A 41 0.55 -0.76 -6.33
N ILE A 42 1.00 -1.80 -5.64
CA ILE A 42 0.11 -2.71 -4.96
C ILE A 42 -0.34 -2.02 -3.68
N GLU A 43 -1.63 -1.70 -3.65
CA GLU A 43 -2.26 -1.07 -2.50
C GLU A 43 -2.41 -2.08 -1.36
N GLY A 44 -2.72 -3.34 -1.67
CA GLY A 44 -2.89 -4.39 -0.68
C GLY A 44 -2.54 -5.79 -1.20
N ILE A 45 -2.23 -6.68 -0.26
CA ILE A 45 -2.04 -8.11 -0.52
C ILE A 45 -2.77 -8.92 0.54
N ASN A 46 -3.30 -10.07 0.13
CA ASN A 46 -3.88 -11.07 1.02
C ASN A 46 -3.34 -12.44 0.61
N ILE A 47 -2.73 -13.18 1.54
CA ILE A 47 -2.24 -14.54 1.29
C ILE A 47 -3.16 -15.58 1.91
N ASN A 48 -3.41 -16.65 1.18
CA ASN A 48 -4.14 -17.81 1.66
C ASN A 48 -3.39 -19.10 1.32
N PHE A 49 -3.02 -19.87 2.34
CA PHE A 49 -2.50 -21.22 2.23
C PHE A 49 -3.66 -22.22 2.22
N ASP A 50 -3.64 -23.14 1.25
CA ASP A 50 -4.54 -24.30 1.22
C ASP A 50 -3.83 -25.58 1.70
N TYR A 51 -2.50 -25.61 1.63
CA TYR A 51 -1.66 -26.66 2.19
C TYR A 51 -0.40 -26.06 2.81
N LEU A 52 -0.04 -26.52 4.02
CA LEU A 52 1.14 -26.04 4.71
C LEU A 52 1.81 -27.13 5.55
N GLU A 53 3.10 -27.30 5.32
CA GLU A 53 4.02 -28.13 6.09
C GLU A 53 5.18 -27.24 6.53
N ILE A 54 5.29 -26.96 7.83
CA ILE A 54 6.31 -26.05 8.36
C ILE A 54 7.45 -26.81 9.02
N ASP A 55 8.67 -26.34 8.84
CA ASP A 55 9.83 -26.87 9.58
C ASP A 55 9.79 -26.28 10.98
N GLN A 56 10.09 -27.04 12.04
CA GLN A 56 10.28 -26.53 13.41
C GLN A 56 11.73 -26.08 13.65
N TYR A 57 12.68 -26.65 12.90
CA TYR A 57 14.09 -26.30 13.05
C TYR A 57 14.40 -24.91 12.52
N THR A 58 15.21 -24.19 13.30
CA THR A 58 15.62 -22.81 13.03
C THR A 58 17.14 -22.71 13.10
N THR A 59 17.74 -21.91 12.22
CA THR A 59 19.20 -21.74 12.16
C THR A 59 19.77 -21.33 13.52
N PRO A 60 20.83 -21.98 14.04
CA PRO A 60 21.35 -21.71 15.38
C PRO A 60 21.69 -20.24 15.66
N SER A 61 22.22 -19.53 14.67
CA SER A 61 22.55 -18.10 14.79
C SER A 61 21.36 -17.20 15.09
N TRP A 62 20.13 -17.62 14.77
CA TRP A 62 18.92 -16.86 15.07
C TRP A 62 18.53 -16.93 16.55
N PHE A 63 18.84 -18.02 17.25
CA PHE A 63 18.62 -18.10 18.71
C PHE A 63 19.54 -17.15 19.47
N ILE A 64 20.73 -16.89 18.92
CA ILE A 64 21.71 -15.95 19.49
C ILE A 64 21.31 -14.52 19.15
N LYS A 65 21.14 -14.21 17.85
CA LYS A 65 20.90 -12.84 17.36
C LYS A 65 19.46 -12.36 17.58
N LYS A 66 18.50 -13.27 17.74
CA LYS A 66 17.06 -13.00 17.86
C LYS A 66 16.57 -11.96 16.84
N ASN A 67 16.92 -12.18 15.57
CA ASN A 67 16.57 -11.27 14.50
C ASN A 67 15.04 -11.16 14.30
N ILE A 68 14.62 -10.26 13.41
CA ILE A 68 13.19 -9.99 13.25
C ILE A 68 12.42 -11.23 12.77
N ASN A 69 13.01 -12.04 11.86
CA ASN A 69 12.36 -13.26 11.39
C ASN A 69 12.20 -14.30 12.51
N PHE A 70 13.19 -14.44 13.40
CA PHE A 70 13.10 -15.31 14.58
C PHE A 70 11.93 -14.91 15.48
N LYS A 71 11.82 -13.62 15.81
CA LYS A 71 10.73 -13.08 16.64
C LYS A 71 9.36 -13.23 15.97
N THR A 72 9.27 -12.96 14.67
CA THR A 72 8.05 -13.12 13.89
C THR A 72 7.60 -14.58 13.87
N ARG A 73 8.53 -15.51 13.69
CA ARG A 73 8.27 -16.95 13.70
C ARG A 73 7.86 -17.45 15.09
N GLU A 74 8.48 -16.93 16.16
CA GLU A 74 8.09 -17.22 17.55
C GLU A 74 6.62 -16.86 17.81
N LYS A 75 6.19 -15.68 17.34
CA LYS A 75 4.79 -15.23 17.43
C LYS A 75 3.82 -16.11 16.64
N LEU A 76 4.21 -16.58 15.45
CA LEU A 76 3.37 -17.52 14.70
C LEU A 76 3.27 -18.85 15.45
N PHE A 77 4.41 -19.37 15.89
CA PHE A 77 4.52 -20.69 16.52
C PHE A 77 3.72 -20.77 17.82
N SER A 78 3.71 -19.71 18.63
CA SER A 78 2.87 -19.65 19.83
C SER A 78 1.37 -19.73 19.51
N LYS A 79 0.92 -19.14 18.39
CA LYS A 79 -0.49 -19.18 17.96
C LYS A 79 -0.95 -20.57 17.49
N ILE A 80 -0.04 -21.41 17.01
CA ILE A 80 -0.34 -22.76 16.50
C ILE A 80 0.20 -23.87 17.41
N ASN A 81 0.56 -23.53 18.66
CA ASN A 81 1.08 -24.46 19.68
C ASN A 81 2.33 -25.24 19.26
N LEU A 82 3.25 -24.60 18.55
CA LEU A 82 4.54 -25.16 18.16
C LEU A 82 5.70 -24.41 18.84
N LYS A 83 6.90 -24.99 18.79
CA LYS A 83 8.13 -24.38 19.30
C LYS A 83 9.23 -24.39 18.24
N GLN A 84 10.04 -23.33 18.25
CA GLN A 84 11.23 -23.28 17.40
C GLN A 84 12.33 -24.10 18.06
N GLU A 85 12.95 -25.01 17.31
CA GLU A 85 14.04 -25.85 17.80
C GLU A 85 15.35 -25.52 17.08
N LYS A 86 16.49 -25.68 17.76
CA LYS A 86 17.80 -25.46 17.12
C LYS A 86 18.04 -26.54 16.08
N ARG A 87 18.37 -26.15 14.85
CA ARG A 87 18.68 -27.09 13.78
C ARG A 87 19.99 -27.85 14.09
N PRO A 88 20.00 -29.19 14.07
CA PRO A 88 21.21 -29.98 14.34
C PRO A 88 22.30 -29.84 13.27
N SER A 89 21.90 -29.84 12.00
CA SER A 89 22.79 -29.67 10.85
C SER A 89 22.12 -28.87 9.73
N THR A 90 22.90 -28.34 8.78
CA THR A 90 22.36 -27.52 7.66
C THR A 90 21.32 -28.24 6.81
N SER A 91 21.35 -29.58 6.74
CA SER A 91 20.43 -30.42 5.97
C SER A 91 19.26 -31.01 6.77
N SER A 92 19.32 -30.96 8.11
CA SER A 92 18.29 -31.53 8.98
C SER A 92 17.02 -30.69 8.93
N ASN A 93 15.85 -31.31 8.72
CA ASN A 93 14.53 -30.65 8.80
C ASN A 93 13.64 -31.41 9.79
N LYS A 94 12.73 -30.71 10.47
CA LYS A 94 11.69 -31.32 11.32
C LYS A 94 10.35 -30.73 10.92
N THR A 95 9.75 -31.28 9.87
CA THR A 95 8.53 -30.74 9.30
C THR A 95 7.27 -31.30 9.97
N ILE A 96 6.26 -30.45 10.10
CA ILE A 96 4.93 -30.80 10.60
C ILE A 96 3.89 -30.30 9.59
N ILE A 97 3.03 -31.21 9.15
CA ILE A 97 1.87 -30.88 8.33
C ILE A 97 0.82 -30.24 9.25
N LEU A 98 0.36 -29.05 8.89
CA LEU A 98 -0.64 -28.33 9.66
C LEU A 98 -2.04 -28.79 9.27
N ASN A 99 -2.93 -28.88 10.26
CA ASN A 99 -4.33 -29.15 10.03
C ASN A 99 -5.07 -27.86 9.55
N LYS A 100 -6.33 -28.01 9.15
CA LYS A 100 -7.14 -26.90 8.62
C LYS A 100 -7.29 -25.73 9.61
N GLU A 101 -7.45 -26.01 10.89
CA GLU A 101 -7.56 -24.98 11.93
C GLU A 101 -6.27 -24.18 12.08
N GLN A 102 -5.13 -24.88 12.13
CA GLN A 102 -3.80 -24.25 12.18
C GLN A 102 -3.51 -23.44 10.92
N ILE A 103 -3.90 -23.93 9.74
CA ILE A 103 -3.78 -23.19 8.48
C ILE A 103 -4.60 -21.90 8.54
N ASN A 104 -5.83 -21.93 9.05
CA ASN A 104 -6.64 -20.72 9.23
C ASN A 104 -5.98 -19.70 10.16
N ILE A 105 -5.35 -20.17 11.26
CA ILE A 105 -4.59 -19.31 12.16
C ILE A 105 -3.38 -18.69 11.45
N VAL A 106 -2.66 -19.48 10.62
CA VAL A 106 -1.52 -19.01 9.84
C VAL A 106 -1.96 -17.94 8.81
N ASN A 107 -3.04 -18.19 8.08
CA ASN A 107 -3.61 -17.23 7.12
C ASN A 107 -3.96 -15.91 7.83
N LYS A 108 -4.66 -16.00 8.96
CA LYS A 108 -5.00 -14.83 9.78
C LYS A 108 -3.75 -14.07 10.21
N PHE A 109 -2.74 -14.78 10.74
CA PHE A 109 -1.47 -14.17 11.16
C PHE A 109 -0.76 -13.42 10.03
N PHE A 110 -0.68 -13.99 8.83
CA PHE A 110 0.02 -13.32 7.74
C PHE A 110 -0.70 -12.04 7.29
N ASN A 111 -2.03 -12.07 7.24
CA ASN A 111 -2.82 -10.94 6.76
C ASN A 111 -2.99 -9.84 7.81
N GLU A 112 -3.08 -10.19 9.10
CA GLU A 112 -3.30 -9.22 10.18
C GLU A 112 -2.00 -8.72 10.82
N ASP A 113 -1.03 -9.60 11.07
CA ASP A 113 0.17 -9.25 11.83
C ASP A 113 1.42 -9.08 10.95
N TYR A 114 1.61 -9.97 9.97
CA TYR A 114 2.87 -10.03 9.23
C TYR A 114 3.04 -8.86 8.27
N PHE A 115 2.09 -8.67 7.35
CA PHE A 115 2.20 -7.63 6.32
C PHE A 115 2.07 -6.22 6.88
N SER A 116 1.27 -6.04 7.94
CA SER A 116 1.13 -4.80 8.73
C SER A 116 2.46 -4.22 9.25
N ASN A 117 3.54 -5.01 9.25
CA ASN A 117 4.88 -4.62 9.67
C ASN A 117 5.87 -4.45 8.49
N ASN A 118 5.39 -4.11 7.29
CA ASN A 118 6.18 -3.93 6.06
C ASN A 118 7.08 -5.13 5.75
N LYS A 119 6.53 -6.33 5.90
CA LYS A 119 7.23 -7.57 5.54
C LYS A 119 6.99 -7.92 4.08
N THR A 120 7.95 -8.63 3.51
CA THR A 120 7.97 -8.96 2.08
C THR A 120 7.44 -10.36 1.83
N ILE A 121 6.80 -10.56 0.68
CA ILE A 121 6.29 -11.85 0.22
C ILE A 121 7.42 -12.89 0.21
N LYS A 122 8.61 -12.54 -0.30
CA LYS A 122 9.78 -13.42 -0.28
C LYS A 122 10.10 -13.95 1.13
N ASN A 123 9.96 -13.11 2.16
CA ASN A 123 10.36 -13.47 3.52
C ASN A 123 9.38 -14.40 4.23
N ILE A 124 8.22 -14.73 3.63
CA ILE A 124 7.31 -15.74 4.17
C ILE A 124 8.04 -17.08 4.35
N ILE A 125 8.86 -17.48 3.38
CA ILE A 125 9.65 -18.71 3.46
C ILE A 125 10.58 -18.72 4.66
N SER A 126 11.16 -17.58 5.02
CA SER A 126 12.01 -17.47 6.22
C SER A 126 11.24 -17.84 7.49
N ILE A 127 9.94 -17.51 7.54
CA ILE A 127 9.04 -17.86 8.64
C ILE A 127 8.62 -19.32 8.61
N LEU A 128 8.43 -19.91 7.43
CA LEU A 128 8.01 -21.31 7.30
C LEU A 128 9.17 -22.31 7.53
N LYS A 129 10.39 -21.96 7.10
CA LYS A 129 11.57 -22.84 7.14
C LYS A 129 12.55 -22.57 8.27
N GLY A 130 12.52 -21.39 8.90
CA GLY A 130 13.46 -21.05 9.98
C GLY A 130 14.91 -20.83 9.49
N ASN A 131 15.09 -20.45 8.23
CA ASN A 131 16.35 -20.02 7.64
C ASN A 131 16.12 -18.73 6.81
N ASN A 132 17.18 -18.12 6.27
CA ASN A 132 17.00 -16.95 5.40
C ASN A 132 16.44 -17.40 4.04
N ALA A 133 15.39 -16.74 3.57
CA ALA A 133 14.82 -17.01 2.25
C ALA A 133 15.86 -16.87 1.13
N GLY A 134 16.01 -17.96 0.36
CA GLY A 134 16.76 -17.97 -0.89
C GLY A 134 16.12 -17.10 -1.97
N GLY A 135 16.85 -16.87 -3.05
CA GLY A 135 16.38 -16.09 -4.20
C GLY A 135 16.68 -14.60 -4.08
N SER A 136 17.03 -13.97 -5.19
CA SER A 136 17.04 -12.51 -5.32
C SER A 136 16.72 -12.15 -6.77
N LEU A 137 16.47 -10.87 -7.07
CA LEU A 137 16.51 -10.41 -8.47
C LEU A 137 17.84 -10.82 -9.13
N LYS A 138 18.90 -10.93 -8.29
CA LYS A 138 20.19 -11.42 -8.69
C LYS A 138 20.25 -12.96 -8.88
N ASN A 139 19.54 -13.75 -8.09
CA ASN A 139 19.60 -15.20 -8.23
C ASN A 139 18.19 -15.77 -8.17
N PRO A 140 17.34 -15.53 -9.18
CA PRO A 140 15.94 -15.86 -9.09
C PRO A 140 15.71 -17.37 -8.97
N LYS A 141 16.56 -18.18 -9.61
CA LYS A 141 16.54 -19.65 -9.49
C LYS A 141 16.73 -20.16 -8.06
N ASN A 142 17.18 -19.34 -7.11
CA ASN A 142 17.24 -19.74 -5.70
C ASN A 142 15.94 -19.45 -4.93
N ALA A 143 14.93 -18.82 -5.55
CA ALA A 143 13.65 -18.55 -4.93
C ALA A 143 12.95 -19.85 -4.54
N GLU A 144 12.44 -19.91 -3.32
CA GLU A 144 11.84 -21.13 -2.77
C GLU A 144 10.33 -21.18 -2.96
N MET A 145 9.68 -20.02 -2.94
CA MET A 145 8.29 -19.83 -3.33
C MET A 145 8.24 -19.38 -4.80
N ILE A 146 7.39 -20.01 -5.59
CA ILE A 146 7.26 -19.81 -7.03
C ILE A 146 5.79 -19.76 -7.43
N ILE A 147 5.49 -19.13 -8.56
CA ILE A 147 4.13 -19.14 -9.12
C ILE A 147 3.79 -20.56 -9.55
N ASP A 148 2.56 -21.00 -9.27
CA ASP A 148 2.02 -22.24 -9.80
C ASP A 148 1.33 -21.98 -11.15
N LEU A 149 2.02 -22.31 -12.24
CA LEU A 149 1.54 -22.07 -13.61
C LEU A 149 0.67 -23.21 -14.17
N LYS A 150 0.29 -24.19 -13.34
CA LYS A 150 -0.44 -25.39 -13.77
C LYS A 150 -1.89 -25.15 -14.20
N TYR A 151 -2.44 -23.95 -13.99
CA TYR A 151 -3.88 -23.73 -14.06
C TYR A 151 -4.46 -23.23 -15.40
N LYS A 152 -3.69 -22.98 -16.49
CA LYS A 152 -4.28 -22.67 -17.83
C LYS A 152 -3.44 -23.06 -19.06
N ARG A 153 -4.09 -22.99 -20.24
CA ARG A 153 -3.63 -23.27 -21.61
C ARG A 153 -2.39 -22.51 -22.15
N ASN A 154 -1.87 -21.48 -21.46
CA ASN A 154 -0.75 -20.64 -21.92
C ASN A 154 0.47 -20.65 -20.97
N ILE A 155 0.77 -21.80 -20.37
CA ILE A 155 1.90 -22.02 -19.43
C ILE A 155 3.21 -21.41 -19.95
N TYR A 156 3.53 -21.65 -21.22
CA TYR A 156 4.80 -21.26 -21.83
C TYR A 156 5.05 -19.74 -21.87
N LYS A 157 3.99 -18.94 -22.01
CA LYS A 157 4.12 -17.47 -22.13
C LYS A 157 4.72 -16.85 -20.87
N TYR A 158 4.44 -17.44 -19.71
CA TYR A 158 4.81 -16.87 -18.41
C TYR A 158 5.78 -17.70 -17.58
N GLU A 159 6.24 -18.85 -18.09
CA GLU A 159 7.21 -19.72 -17.40
C GLU A 159 8.47 -18.95 -16.97
N LYS A 160 8.89 -17.96 -17.76
CA LYS A 160 10.00 -17.06 -17.42
C LYS A 160 9.75 -16.31 -16.08
N TYR A 161 8.53 -15.89 -15.75
CA TYR A 161 8.29 -15.10 -14.53
C TYR A 161 8.26 -15.94 -13.24
N LYS A 162 8.24 -17.27 -13.35
CA LYS A 162 7.99 -18.23 -12.26
C LYS A 162 8.84 -18.02 -11.01
N PHE A 163 10.11 -17.68 -11.19
CA PHE A 163 11.09 -17.62 -10.10
C PHE A 163 11.32 -16.22 -9.54
N ASN A 164 10.88 -15.16 -10.23
CA ASN A 164 11.22 -13.80 -9.86
C ASN A 164 10.04 -12.88 -9.56
N LEU A 165 8.82 -13.29 -9.89
CA LEU A 165 7.66 -12.43 -9.71
C LEU A 165 7.50 -11.92 -8.28
N PHE A 166 7.56 -12.78 -7.26
CA PHE A 166 7.41 -12.30 -5.86
C PHE A 166 8.45 -11.26 -5.45
N MET A 167 9.67 -11.35 -5.97
CA MET A 167 10.72 -10.36 -5.69
C MET A 167 10.48 -9.04 -6.42
N VAL A 168 9.79 -9.08 -7.57
CA VAL A 168 9.34 -7.89 -8.29
C VAL A 168 8.15 -7.25 -7.56
N LEU A 169 7.17 -8.06 -7.14
CA LEU A 169 6.02 -7.61 -6.37
C LEU A 169 6.45 -6.91 -5.07
N ASP A 170 7.44 -7.45 -4.37
CA ASP A 170 8.04 -6.84 -3.18
C ASP A 170 8.55 -5.40 -3.39
N LEU A 171 8.89 -5.01 -4.62
CA LEU A 171 9.36 -3.65 -4.94
C LEU A 171 8.23 -2.65 -5.16
N ILE A 172 7.05 -3.13 -5.57
CA ILE A 172 5.90 -2.30 -5.95
C ILE A 172 4.78 -2.31 -4.90
N ILE A 173 4.93 -3.08 -3.82
CA ILE A 173 4.04 -2.99 -2.66
C ILE A 173 4.29 -1.68 -1.91
N LYS A 174 3.22 -0.89 -1.76
CA LYS A 174 3.22 0.37 -0.99
C LYS A 174 3.55 0.10 0.47
N ASN A 175 4.33 0.95 1.14
CA ASN A 175 4.61 0.77 2.57
C ASN A 175 3.30 0.94 3.35
N GLN A 176 2.91 -0.10 4.07
CA GLN A 176 1.67 -0.15 4.84
C GLN A 176 1.72 0.66 6.15
N LYS A 177 2.86 1.34 6.43
CA LYS A 177 3.07 2.09 7.69
C LYS A 177 2.09 3.25 7.89
N HIS A 178 1.57 3.86 6.82
CA HIS A 178 0.75 5.07 6.89
C HIS A 178 -0.77 4.84 6.84
N GLU A 179 -1.24 3.60 6.71
CA GLU A 179 -2.66 3.30 6.48
C GLU A 179 -3.19 2.17 7.39
N LYS A 180 -2.73 2.09 8.64
CA LYS A 180 -3.16 1.04 9.60
C LYS A 180 -4.65 1.08 9.94
N GLU A 181 -5.31 2.23 9.84
CA GLU A 181 -6.70 2.39 10.30
C GLU A 181 -7.76 2.18 9.19
N ILE A 182 -7.37 2.23 7.91
CA ILE A 182 -8.34 2.20 6.79
C ILE A 182 -8.45 0.80 6.13
N ARG A 183 -7.58 -0.16 6.47
CA ARG A 183 -7.30 -1.27 5.56
C ARG A 183 -8.00 -2.60 5.87
N HIS A 184 -8.15 -3.05 7.12
CA HIS A 184 -8.69 -4.39 7.37
C HIS A 184 -10.17 -4.57 7.00
N GLU A 185 -11.01 -3.60 7.36
CA GLU A 185 -12.45 -3.65 7.07
C GLU A 185 -12.70 -3.44 5.57
N ASN A 186 -11.99 -2.50 4.94
CA ASN A 186 -12.10 -2.26 3.51
C ASN A 186 -11.60 -3.42 2.67
N TYR A 187 -10.50 -4.10 3.02
CA TYR A 187 -10.06 -5.27 2.26
C TYR A 187 -11.01 -6.46 2.39
N LYS A 188 -11.68 -6.63 3.53
CA LYS A 188 -12.72 -7.66 3.67
C LYS A 188 -13.90 -7.36 2.75
N ILE A 189 -14.36 -6.11 2.73
CA ILE A 189 -15.41 -5.60 1.84
C ILE A 189 -15.01 -5.72 0.36
N TYR A 190 -13.76 -5.39 -0.01
CA TYR A 190 -13.26 -5.53 -1.38
C TYR A 190 -13.10 -6.99 -1.80
N ASN A 191 -12.67 -7.87 -0.89
CA ASN A 191 -12.47 -9.28 -1.20
C ASN A 191 -13.79 -10.01 -1.46
N GLU A 192 -14.89 -9.52 -0.90
CA GLU A 192 -16.25 -10.03 -1.08
C GLU A 192 -16.96 -9.43 -2.31
N ASN A 193 -16.65 -8.17 -2.69
CA ASN A 193 -17.39 -7.43 -3.73
C ASN A 193 -16.67 -7.24 -5.07
N LEU A 194 -15.37 -7.52 -5.18
CA LEU A 194 -14.62 -7.35 -6.43
C LEU A 194 -14.65 -8.62 -7.28
N ASN A 195 -14.95 -8.44 -8.58
CA ASN A 195 -14.78 -9.49 -9.57
C ASN A 195 -13.32 -9.94 -9.60
N GLU A 196 -13.10 -11.22 -9.29
CA GLU A 196 -11.80 -11.85 -9.34
C GLU A 196 -11.30 -11.91 -10.78
N LYS A 197 -10.18 -11.23 -11.06
CA LYS A 197 -9.44 -11.38 -12.30
C LYS A 197 -8.35 -12.42 -12.13
N ASP A 198 -8.09 -13.17 -13.20
CA ASP A 198 -7.04 -14.18 -13.19
C ASP A 198 -5.66 -13.49 -13.13
N TYR A 199 -4.66 -14.14 -12.52
CA TYR A 199 -3.30 -13.63 -12.62
C TYR A 199 -2.79 -13.57 -14.05
N TYR A 200 -3.33 -14.35 -14.99
CA TYR A 200 -2.98 -14.16 -16.39
C TYR A 200 -3.43 -12.78 -16.89
N ASP A 201 -4.58 -12.28 -16.44
CA ASP A 201 -5.04 -10.91 -16.73
C ASP A 201 -4.11 -9.89 -16.07
N PHE A 202 -3.66 -10.16 -14.84
CA PHE A 202 -2.60 -9.36 -14.20
C PHE A 202 -1.33 -9.34 -15.04
N LEU A 203 -0.82 -10.51 -15.44
CA LEU A 203 0.42 -10.61 -16.21
C LEU A 203 0.25 -10.02 -17.62
N ASP A 204 -0.94 -10.06 -18.21
CA ASP A 204 -1.24 -9.42 -19.48
C ASP A 204 -1.29 -7.90 -19.38
N LYS A 205 -2.01 -7.37 -18.38
CA LYS A 205 -2.00 -5.95 -18.06
C LYS A 205 -0.59 -5.46 -17.74
N PHE A 206 0.12 -6.21 -16.89
CA PHE A 206 1.43 -5.83 -16.38
C PHE A 206 2.56 -5.99 -17.43
N PHE A 207 2.51 -6.98 -18.33
CA PHE A 207 3.60 -7.26 -19.27
C PHE A 207 3.28 -7.03 -20.75
N ASN A 208 2.01 -6.96 -21.16
CA ASN A 208 1.63 -7.02 -22.58
C ASN A 208 0.75 -5.88 -23.08
N GLU A 209 0.09 -5.11 -22.22
CA GLU A 209 -0.67 -3.94 -22.68
C GLU A 209 0.26 -2.88 -23.32
N THR A 210 0.02 -2.57 -24.59
CA THR A 210 0.82 -1.65 -25.41
C THR A 210 0.75 -0.20 -24.93
N ASN A 211 -0.27 0.17 -24.16
CA ASN A 211 -0.34 1.47 -23.47
C ASN A 211 0.75 1.64 -22.39
N PHE A 212 1.40 0.54 -21.97
CA PHE A 212 2.51 0.56 -21.00
C PHE A 212 3.88 0.80 -21.64
N SER A 213 3.98 0.70 -22.97
CA SER A 213 5.24 0.89 -23.72
C SER A 213 5.80 2.32 -23.64
N TYR A 214 4.96 3.29 -23.24
CA TYR A 214 5.32 4.69 -23.12
C TYR A 214 5.98 5.06 -21.78
N ASN A 215 5.99 4.19 -20.78
CA ASN A 215 6.73 4.43 -19.53
C ASN A 215 8.07 3.70 -19.57
N SER A 216 9.18 4.42 -19.75
CA SER A 216 10.54 3.86 -19.82
C SER A 216 10.88 2.96 -18.63
N ASN A 217 10.26 3.19 -17.48
CA ASN A 217 10.50 2.43 -16.27
C ASN A 217 9.88 1.02 -16.33
N PHE A 218 8.79 0.84 -17.09
CA PHE A 218 8.11 -0.45 -17.26
C PHE A 218 8.70 -1.31 -18.39
N LYS A 219 9.17 -0.68 -19.47
CA LYS A 219 10.06 -1.34 -20.43
C LYS A 219 11.25 -1.96 -19.70
N ASN A 220 11.84 -1.22 -18.75
CA ASN A 220 12.91 -1.74 -17.91
C ASN A 220 12.47 -2.90 -16.98
N PHE A 221 11.23 -2.92 -16.48
CA PHE A 221 10.69 -4.05 -15.69
C PHE A 221 10.49 -5.32 -16.50
N LYS A 222 9.89 -5.21 -17.68
CA LYS A 222 9.72 -6.35 -18.59
C LYS A 222 11.07 -6.88 -19.05
N GLU A 223 11.97 -5.99 -19.50
CA GLU A 223 13.34 -6.33 -19.85
C GLU A 223 14.09 -6.97 -18.67
N LEU A 224 13.90 -6.47 -17.44
CA LEU A 224 14.52 -7.06 -16.26
C LEU A 224 14.13 -8.50 -16.02
N ILE A 225 12.84 -8.82 -16.11
CA ILE A 225 12.41 -10.18 -15.88
C ILE A 225 12.87 -11.06 -17.03
N GLU A 226 12.79 -10.58 -18.26
CA GLU A 226 13.32 -11.30 -19.42
C GLU A 226 14.82 -11.59 -19.28
N ILE A 227 15.60 -10.62 -18.83
CA ILE A 227 17.06 -10.73 -18.60
C ILE A 227 17.41 -11.54 -17.33
N ALA A 228 16.58 -11.51 -16.30
CA ALA A 228 16.77 -12.31 -15.08
C ALA A 228 16.65 -13.82 -15.34
N ASN A 229 16.03 -14.20 -16.46
CA ASN A 229 15.85 -15.60 -16.87
C ASN A 229 16.92 -16.12 -17.85
N ILE A 230 17.80 -15.24 -18.35
CA ILE A 230 18.92 -15.65 -19.21
C ILE A 230 19.85 -16.57 -18.41
N GLN A 231 20.05 -17.79 -18.90
CA GLN A 231 20.96 -18.78 -18.32
C GLN A 231 22.38 -18.54 -18.79
N ASN A 232 23.38 -18.90 -17.97
CA ASN A 232 24.81 -18.89 -18.31
C ASN A 232 25.36 -17.52 -18.72
N LYS A 233 25.17 -16.52 -17.85
CA LYS A 233 25.80 -15.21 -18.03
C LYS A 233 27.31 -15.34 -17.85
N ASN A 234 28.08 -14.84 -18.80
CA ASN A 234 29.51 -14.59 -18.57
C ASN A 234 29.68 -13.46 -17.54
N GLU A 235 30.91 -13.25 -17.05
CA GLU A 235 31.20 -12.27 -16.00
C GLU A 235 30.78 -10.84 -16.36
N VAL A 236 30.95 -10.46 -17.64
CA VAL A 236 30.59 -9.14 -18.16
C VAL A 236 29.07 -8.96 -18.16
N GLU A 237 28.32 -9.94 -18.65
CA GLU A 237 26.86 -9.96 -18.64
C GLU A 237 26.30 -9.94 -17.21
N ASN A 238 26.98 -10.61 -16.28
CA ASN A 238 26.64 -10.58 -14.87
C ASN A 238 26.85 -9.18 -14.27
N ASN A 239 27.98 -8.51 -14.53
CA ASN A 239 28.22 -7.16 -14.01
C ASN A 239 27.24 -6.12 -14.59
N ILE A 240 26.96 -6.17 -15.89
CA ILE A 240 25.93 -5.32 -16.52
C ILE A 240 24.58 -5.52 -15.85
N TRP A 241 24.22 -6.76 -15.54
CA TRP A 241 22.98 -7.08 -14.88
C TRP A 241 22.93 -6.64 -13.41
N ILE A 242 24.05 -6.69 -12.66
CA ILE A 242 24.11 -6.20 -11.28
C ILE A 242 23.77 -4.72 -11.28
N ASN A 243 24.40 -3.97 -12.19
CA ASN A 243 24.20 -2.53 -12.32
C ASN A 243 22.74 -2.20 -12.67
N LYS A 244 22.16 -2.88 -13.67
CA LYS A 244 20.73 -2.72 -14.01
C LYS A 244 19.81 -3.00 -12.83
N CYS A 245 20.06 -4.07 -12.06
CA CYS A 245 19.26 -4.38 -10.87
C CYS A 245 19.33 -3.26 -9.80
N GLU A 246 20.51 -2.66 -9.59
CA GLU A 246 20.68 -1.56 -8.64
C GLU A 246 20.05 -0.24 -9.15
N GLU A 247 20.16 0.07 -10.44
CA GLU A 247 19.46 1.20 -11.06
C GLU A 247 17.96 1.12 -10.85
N LEU A 248 17.39 -0.08 -10.96
CA LEU A 248 15.95 -0.28 -10.81
C LEU A 248 15.47 -0.24 -9.37
N LYS A 249 16.25 -0.76 -8.42
CA LYS A 249 15.99 -0.50 -6.99
C LYS A 249 16.02 0.99 -6.68
N LYS A 250 16.96 1.74 -7.27
CA LYS A 250 17.04 3.21 -7.10
C LYS A 250 15.82 3.90 -7.72
N LEU A 251 15.40 3.48 -8.90
CA LEU A 251 14.25 4.07 -9.59
C LEU A 251 12.92 3.75 -8.88
N LEU A 252 12.77 2.55 -8.34
CA LEU A 252 11.59 2.16 -7.57
C LEU A 252 11.58 2.78 -6.18
N GLY A 253 12.76 2.82 -5.55
CA GLY A 253 12.98 3.56 -4.32
C GLY A 253 12.65 5.03 -4.51
N SER A 254 13.02 5.66 -5.64
CA SER A 254 12.73 7.07 -5.89
C SER A 254 11.25 7.34 -6.18
N PHE A 255 10.54 6.42 -6.84
CA PHE A 255 9.09 6.51 -7.04
C PHE A 255 8.33 6.35 -5.72
N LYS A 256 8.67 5.33 -4.93
CA LYS A 256 8.09 5.07 -3.60
C LYS A 256 8.42 6.20 -2.62
N ASN A 257 9.67 6.66 -2.59
CA ASN A 257 10.08 7.81 -1.76
C ASN A 257 9.44 9.13 -2.19
N PHE A 258 9.10 9.31 -3.47
CA PHE A 258 8.39 10.51 -3.89
C PHE A 258 6.95 10.54 -3.36
N ARG A 259 6.21 9.44 -3.55
CA ARG A 259 4.82 9.32 -3.09
C ARG A 259 4.70 9.33 -1.57
N GLU A 260 5.61 8.66 -0.87
CA GLU A 260 5.55 8.48 0.59
C GLU A 260 6.31 9.57 1.39
N ASN A 261 7.38 10.16 0.85
CA ASN A 261 8.19 11.14 1.61
C ASN A 261 8.16 12.54 1.00
N TYR A 262 8.20 12.71 -0.32
CA TYR A 262 8.31 14.06 -0.90
C TYR A 262 6.99 14.85 -0.80
N ILE A 263 5.88 14.28 -1.29
CA ILE A 263 4.56 14.91 -1.19
C ILE A 263 4.19 15.11 0.29
N ASP A 264 4.38 14.08 1.12
CA ASP A 264 4.04 14.13 2.54
C ASP A 264 4.89 15.18 3.29
N ASN A 265 6.19 15.30 3.01
CA ASN A 265 7.01 16.36 3.63
C ASN A 265 6.55 17.76 3.22
N LYS A 266 6.20 17.97 1.94
CA LYS A 266 5.68 19.26 1.45
C LYS A 266 4.33 19.58 2.09
N ILE A 267 3.40 18.63 2.12
CA ILE A 267 2.10 18.76 2.78
C ILE A 267 2.30 19.05 4.28
N ASN A 268 3.10 18.27 5.00
CA ASN A 268 3.30 18.44 6.44
C ASN A 268 3.91 19.81 6.77
N THR A 269 4.84 20.29 5.95
CA THR A 269 5.41 21.65 6.08
C THR A 269 4.32 22.71 5.95
N LEU A 270 3.43 22.58 4.96
CA LEU A 270 2.33 23.52 4.76
C LEU A 270 1.21 23.37 5.79
N ARG A 271 0.96 22.16 6.30
CA ARG A 271 0.00 21.92 7.39
C ARG A 271 0.45 22.58 8.68
N ALA A 272 1.74 22.49 9.01
CA ALA A 272 2.29 23.19 10.17
C ALA A 272 2.07 24.71 10.07
N LYS A 273 2.25 25.28 8.87
CA LYS A 273 1.90 26.69 8.62
C LYS A 273 0.40 26.93 8.76
N ALA A 274 -0.42 26.11 8.11
CA ALA A 274 -1.88 26.22 8.15
C ALA A 274 -2.42 26.13 9.58
N SER A 275 -1.83 25.31 10.46
CA SER A 275 -2.23 25.22 11.88
C SER A 275 -1.91 26.47 12.70
N GLN A 276 -0.97 27.30 12.24
CA GLN A 276 -0.58 28.54 12.90
C GLN A 276 -1.33 29.77 12.36
N GLU A 277 -2.03 29.62 11.23
CA GLU A 277 -2.81 30.71 10.64
C GLU A 277 -4.00 31.08 11.52
N ARG A 278 -4.22 32.38 11.70
CA ARG A 278 -5.40 32.88 12.41
C ARG A 278 -6.59 32.91 11.45
N ILE A 279 -7.46 31.91 11.55
CA ILE A 279 -8.68 31.80 10.77
C ILE A 279 -9.85 32.27 11.63
N ASN A 280 -10.67 33.16 11.08
CA ASN A 280 -11.83 33.73 11.77
C ASN A 280 -13.03 33.77 10.82
N VAL A 281 -13.55 32.57 10.53
CA VAL A 281 -14.78 32.36 9.77
C VAL A 281 -15.97 32.44 10.71
N PHE A 282 -15.94 31.68 11.81
CA PHE A 282 -16.95 31.70 12.85
C PHE A 282 -16.51 32.59 14.01
N GLU A 283 -17.26 33.66 14.27
CA GLU A 283 -16.97 34.60 15.35
C GLU A 283 -17.70 34.17 16.63
N PHE A 284 -16.94 34.02 17.72
CA PHE A 284 -17.49 33.70 19.03
C PHE A 284 -17.68 35.01 19.81
N GLU A 285 -18.90 35.56 19.80
CA GLU A 285 -19.23 36.75 20.60
C GLU A 285 -18.98 36.51 22.10
N ASN A 286 -18.59 37.58 22.79
CA ASN A 286 -18.20 37.69 24.21
C ASN A 286 -19.27 37.19 25.20
N SER A 287 -19.62 35.92 25.16
CA SER A 287 -20.34 35.23 26.23
C SER A 287 -19.35 34.37 27.02
N TYR A 288 -19.73 34.00 28.25
CA TYR A 288 -19.02 33.16 29.22
C TYR A 288 -18.27 31.93 28.66
N ARG A 289 -18.58 31.53 27.42
CA ARG A 289 -17.99 30.42 26.64
C ARG A 289 -16.60 30.71 26.04
N LYS A 290 -16.14 31.97 25.98
CA LYS A 290 -14.82 32.32 25.40
C LYS A 290 -13.62 31.67 26.11
N ARG A 291 -13.78 31.22 27.36
CA ARG A 291 -12.68 30.64 28.14
C ARG A 291 -12.35 29.18 27.79
N ASN A 292 -13.22 28.45 27.07
CA ASN A 292 -13.07 27.00 26.87
C ASN A 292 -13.18 26.50 25.41
N PHE A 293 -13.45 27.36 24.42
CA PHE A 293 -13.49 26.91 23.02
C PHE A 293 -12.11 27.06 22.37
N GLU A 294 -11.25 26.08 22.59
CA GLU A 294 -10.08 25.90 21.73
C GLU A 294 -10.57 25.56 20.32
N THR A 295 -10.17 26.39 19.35
CA THR A 295 -10.47 26.15 17.94
C THR A 295 -9.25 25.64 17.21
N GLN A 296 -9.51 24.80 16.21
CA GLN A 296 -8.50 24.26 15.31
C GLN A 296 -8.89 24.58 13.87
N ASN A 297 -7.88 24.73 13.03
CA ASN A 297 -8.07 24.93 11.60
C ASN A 297 -8.40 23.60 10.95
N ALA A 298 -9.64 23.46 10.49
CA ALA A 298 -10.14 22.33 9.73
C ALA A 298 -10.13 22.64 8.23
N HIS A 299 -9.66 21.70 7.40
CA HIS A 299 -9.64 21.88 5.94
C HIS A 299 -11.01 21.55 5.33
N ILE A 300 -11.61 22.49 4.60
CA ILE A 300 -12.86 22.27 3.86
C ILE A 300 -12.65 21.17 2.82
N TYR A 301 -11.69 21.35 1.92
CA TYR A 301 -11.20 20.31 1.03
C TYR A 301 -10.07 19.55 1.70
N ASP A 302 -10.36 18.31 2.11
CA ASP A 302 -9.46 17.49 2.93
C ASP A 302 -8.05 17.41 2.34
N VAL A 303 -7.05 17.47 3.23
CA VAL A 303 -5.65 17.20 2.88
C VAL A 303 -5.49 15.85 2.19
N LYS A 304 -6.27 14.84 2.56
CA LYS A 304 -6.23 13.51 1.92
C LYS A 304 -6.56 13.59 0.43
N TYR A 305 -7.47 14.47 0.02
CA TYR A 305 -7.85 14.66 -1.38
C TYR A 305 -6.84 15.53 -2.12
N ILE A 306 -6.28 16.54 -1.46
CA ILE A 306 -5.16 17.32 -2.02
C ILE A 306 -3.96 16.40 -2.31
N ARG A 307 -3.65 15.47 -1.40
CA ARG A 307 -2.63 14.44 -1.62
C ARG A 307 -2.93 13.60 -2.85
N GLN A 308 -4.16 13.08 -2.98
CA GLN A 308 -4.58 12.30 -4.14
C GLN A 308 -4.43 13.09 -5.44
N ASP A 309 -4.86 14.35 -5.47
CA ASP A 309 -4.75 15.20 -6.67
C ASP A 309 -3.27 15.43 -7.07
N LEU A 310 -2.35 15.59 -6.09
CA LEU A 310 -0.90 15.69 -6.35
C LEU A 310 -0.31 14.38 -6.89
N GLU A 311 -0.78 13.24 -6.39
CA GLU A 311 -0.38 11.91 -6.86
C GLU A 311 -0.88 11.68 -8.30
N GLU A 312 -2.15 11.97 -8.58
CA GLU A 312 -2.75 11.90 -9.92
C GLU A 312 -2.00 12.78 -10.92
N PHE A 313 -1.68 14.02 -10.53
CA PHE A 313 -0.89 14.94 -11.34
C PHE A 313 0.50 14.37 -11.66
N THR A 314 1.18 13.85 -10.65
CA THR A 314 2.52 13.25 -10.81
C THR A 314 2.48 12.07 -11.79
N ILE A 315 1.47 11.20 -11.65
CA ILE A 315 1.28 10.06 -12.55
C ILE A 315 1.07 10.56 -13.98
N LYS A 316 0.21 11.57 -14.18
CA LYS A 316 -0.05 12.18 -15.49
C LYS A 316 1.23 12.75 -16.12
N GLU A 317 2.05 13.47 -15.36
CA GLU A 317 3.30 14.02 -15.88
C GLU A 317 4.34 12.95 -16.22
N ARG A 318 4.41 11.87 -15.43
CA ARG A 318 5.28 10.74 -15.73
C ARG A 318 4.80 9.91 -16.92
N LYS A 319 3.49 9.88 -17.19
CA LYS A 319 2.93 9.29 -18.42
C LYS A 319 3.39 10.08 -19.66
N LYS A 320 3.55 11.40 -19.55
CA LYS A 320 4.05 12.26 -20.64
C LYS A 320 5.58 12.19 -20.78
N GLU A 321 6.30 12.27 -19.66
CA GLU A 321 7.77 12.26 -19.63
C GLU A 321 8.28 11.24 -18.57
N PRO A 322 8.53 9.98 -18.94
CA PRO A 322 8.84 8.91 -17.99
C PRO A 322 10.08 9.12 -17.12
N LYS A 323 11.05 9.88 -17.64
CA LYS A 323 12.32 10.18 -16.98
C LYS A 323 12.30 11.51 -16.20
N ILE A 324 11.16 12.18 -16.12
CA ILE A 324 11.06 13.44 -15.38
C ILE A 324 11.41 13.23 -13.90
N THR A 325 12.23 14.14 -13.36
CA THR A 325 12.63 14.12 -11.96
C THR A 325 11.52 14.68 -11.07
N ASN A 326 11.53 14.29 -9.80
CA ASN A 326 10.61 14.80 -8.78
C ASN A 326 10.64 16.33 -8.68
N GLU A 327 11.84 16.92 -8.71
CA GLU A 327 12.05 18.37 -8.66
C GLU A 327 11.42 19.07 -9.87
N LYS A 328 11.57 18.50 -11.08
CA LYS A 328 10.94 19.04 -12.28
C LYS A 328 9.42 19.00 -12.21
N ILE A 329 8.83 17.92 -11.68
CA ILE A 329 7.38 17.84 -11.45
C ILE A 329 6.95 18.90 -10.43
N ALA A 330 7.66 19.01 -9.31
CA ALA A 330 7.33 19.93 -8.23
C ALA A 330 7.45 21.41 -8.62
N ASN A 331 8.27 21.73 -9.62
CA ASN A 331 8.41 23.08 -10.17
C ASN A 331 7.31 23.44 -11.19
N LYS A 332 6.43 22.50 -11.56
CA LYS A 332 5.30 22.81 -12.45
C LYS A 332 4.27 23.67 -11.72
N PHE A 333 3.68 24.61 -12.45
CA PHE A 333 2.67 25.54 -11.94
C PHE A 333 1.48 24.79 -11.34
N GLU A 334 0.90 23.86 -12.09
CA GLU A 334 -0.27 23.05 -11.69
C GLU A 334 -0.01 22.25 -10.40
N PHE A 335 1.21 21.72 -10.20
CA PHE A 335 1.58 21.03 -8.95
C PHE A 335 1.52 21.98 -7.75
N ASN A 336 2.09 23.18 -7.91
CA ASN A 336 2.10 24.20 -6.86
C ASN A 336 0.70 24.76 -6.59
N GLU A 337 -0.15 24.89 -7.61
CA GLU A 337 -1.56 25.26 -7.41
C GLU A 337 -2.28 24.24 -6.52
N ILE A 338 -2.17 22.94 -6.82
CA ILE A 338 -2.79 21.89 -6.00
C ILE A 338 -2.20 21.92 -4.57
N LEU A 339 -0.87 22.00 -4.45
CA LEU A 339 -0.18 22.00 -3.15
C LEU A 339 -0.56 23.23 -2.30
N SER A 340 -0.77 24.39 -2.91
CA SER A 340 -1.13 25.63 -2.22
C SER A 340 -2.47 25.54 -1.48
N LYS A 341 -3.38 24.64 -1.91
CA LYS A 341 -4.66 24.38 -1.25
C LYS A 341 -4.50 23.98 0.23
N VAL A 342 -3.35 23.42 0.63
CA VAL A 342 -3.08 23.00 2.02
C VAL A 342 -3.00 24.20 2.98
N CYS A 343 -2.44 25.33 2.56
CA CYS A 343 -2.29 26.52 3.40
C CYS A 343 -3.19 27.68 2.97
N ASN A 344 -4.12 27.43 2.05
CA ASN A 344 -5.05 28.44 1.58
C ASN A 344 -6.07 28.79 2.68
N LYS A 345 -6.15 30.07 3.06
CA LYS A 345 -7.05 30.54 4.12
C LYS A 345 -8.52 30.28 3.82
N ASN A 346 -8.91 30.33 2.55
CA ASN A 346 -10.27 30.05 2.11
C ASN A 346 -10.61 28.55 2.12
N ASN A 347 -9.61 27.68 2.28
CA ASN A 347 -9.79 26.26 2.52
C ASN A 347 -9.87 25.90 4.01
N LEU A 348 -9.83 26.88 4.92
CA LEU A 348 -9.77 26.62 6.36
C LEU A 348 -11.03 27.16 7.07
N LEU A 349 -11.51 26.39 8.04
CA LEU A 349 -12.54 26.79 9.00
C LEU A 349 -11.94 26.73 10.41
N ASN A 350 -12.29 27.69 11.27
CA ASN A 350 -11.98 27.61 12.70
C ASN A 350 -13.10 26.87 13.43
N LEU A 351 -12.95 25.56 13.61
CA LEU A 351 -13.93 24.70 14.29
C LEU A 351 -13.48 24.40 15.72
N SER A 352 -14.43 24.11 16.62
CA SER A 352 -14.07 23.49 17.90
C SER A 352 -13.49 22.09 17.67
N LEU A 353 -12.80 21.53 18.66
CA LEU A 353 -12.21 20.19 18.56
C LEU A 353 -13.25 19.12 18.20
N GLU A 354 -14.42 19.16 18.82
CA GLU A 354 -15.51 18.20 18.58
C GLU A 354 -16.08 18.37 17.17
N MET A 355 -16.32 19.61 16.74
CA MET A 355 -16.84 19.89 15.40
C MET A 355 -15.83 19.55 14.31
N HIS A 356 -14.54 19.74 14.57
CA HIS A 356 -13.48 19.31 13.66
C HIS A 356 -13.49 17.78 13.50
N TRP A 357 -13.59 17.04 14.60
CA TRP A 357 -13.65 15.58 14.56
C TRP A 357 -14.86 15.06 13.78
N GLU A 358 -16.04 15.64 14.03
CA GLU A 358 -17.27 15.28 13.31
C GLU A 358 -17.23 15.69 11.83
N PHE A 359 -16.60 16.81 11.50
CA PHE A 359 -16.37 17.23 10.13
C PHE A 359 -15.46 16.24 9.39
N ASP A 360 -14.34 15.85 10.00
CA ASP A 360 -13.40 14.88 9.43
C ASP A 360 -14.07 13.52 9.17
N LYS A 361 -14.90 13.05 10.11
CA LYS A 361 -15.71 11.81 10.02
C LYS A 361 -16.82 11.81 8.98
N ASN A 362 -17.05 12.93 8.30
CA ASN A 362 -18.17 13.11 7.37
C ASN A 362 -19.54 13.10 8.02
N SER A 363 -19.65 13.48 9.28
CA SER A 363 -20.96 13.55 9.95
C SER A 363 -21.81 14.70 9.39
N PHE A 364 -21.15 15.79 8.95
CA PHE A 364 -21.76 16.90 8.23
C PHE A 364 -20.81 17.52 7.19
N THR A 365 -21.36 18.37 6.33
CA THR A 365 -20.63 19.24 5.38
C THR A 365 -21.33 20.59 5.26
N TYR A 366 -20.87 21.47 4.38
CA TYR A 366 -21.55 22.71 4.01
C TYR A 366 -22.07 22.65 2.57
N GLN A 367 -23.12 23.40 2.30
CA GLN A 367 -23.66 23.66 0.97
C GLN A 367 -22.98 24.91 0.35
N GLU A 368 -23.21 25.14 -0.94
CA GLU A 368 -22.66 26.31 -1.66
C GLU A 368 -23.14 27.66 -1.10
N ASN A 369 -24.30 27.68 -0.44
CA ASN A 369 -24.83 28.84 0.27
C ASN A 369 -24.29 28.97 1.71
N GLY A 370 -23.33 28.13 2.11
CA GLY A 370 -22.73 28.15 3.44
C GLY A 370 -23.53 27.43 4.53
N LYS A 371 -24.74 26.94 4.25
CA LYS A 371 -25.56 26.21 5.24
C LYS A 371 -25.03 24.81 5.48
N ILE A 372 -25.10 24.37 6.72
CA ILE A 372 -24.73 23.01 7.09
C ILE A 372 -25.66 21.98 6.41
N LYS A 373 -25.08 20.87 5.99
CA LYS A 373 -25.76 19.68 5.49
C LYS A 373 -25.34 18.50 6.34
N ILE A 374 -26.27 17.99 7.14
CA ILE A 374 -26.07 16.78 7.95
C ILE A 374 -26.04 15.57 7.01
N LEU A 375 -25.06 14.69 7.22
CA LEU A 375 -24.83 13.50 6.40
C LEU A 375 -25.08 12.20 7.17
N LYS A 376 -24.95 12.21 8.50
CA LYS A 376 -25.26 11.06 9.36
C LYS A 376 -26.38 11.38 10.35
N GLN A 377 -27.26 10.41 10.58
CA GLN A 377 -28.46 10.56 11.43
C GLN A 377 -28.15 10.64 12.92
N ASP A 378 -27.01 10.09 13.36
CA ASP A 378 -26.54 10.10 14.75
C ASP A 378 -25.86 11.42 15.15
N PHE A 379 -25.56 12.30 14.18
CA PHE A 379 -25.02 13.62 14.45
C PHE A 379 -26.14 14.59 14.80
N ILE A 380 -26.14 15.04 16.07
CA ILE A 380 -27.13 15.98 16.60
C ILE A 380 -26.47 17.36 16.72
N LEU A 381 -26.99 18.33 15.96
CA LEU A 381 -26.45 19.70 15.94
C LEU A 381 -26.78 20.49 17.22
N GLU A 382 -27.82 20.08 17.96
CA GLU A 382 -28.36 20.72 19.17
C GLU A 382 -27.31 20.98 20.27
N GLU A 383 -26.22 20.23 20.31
CA GLU A 383 -25.10 20.46 21.26
C GLU A 383 -24.21 21.68 20.87
N TYR A 384 -24.26 22.15 19.63
CA TYR A 384 -23.33 23.13 19.04
C TYR A 384 -24.04 24.33 18.35
N GLU A 385 -25.33 24.50 18.58
CA GLU A 385 -26.34 24.83 17.56
C GLU A 385 -26.55 26.30 17.12
N LYS A 386 -25.53 27.17 17.10
CA LYS A 386 -25.67 28.46 16.38
C LYS A 386 -24.42 28.93 15.65
N CYS A 387 -23.25 28.61 16.19
CA CYS A 387 -22.01 29.17 15.66
C CYS A 387 -21.55 28.49 14.37
N PHE A 388 -21.93 27.23 14.13
CA PHE A 388 -21.43 26.41 13.01
C PHE A 388 -22.52 26.01 12.01
N SER A 389 -23.78 26.44 12.21
CA SER A 389 -24.89 26.05 11.35
C SER A 389 -24.81 26.68 9.95
N GLU A 390 -24.13 27.81 9.83
CA GLU A 390 -24.00 28.54 8.57
C GLU A 390 -22.69 29.35 8.55
N ILE A 391 -21.92 29.21 7.47
CA ILE A 391 -20.77 30.06 7.19
C ILE A 391 -21.28 31.48 6.91
N PRO A 392 -20.81 32.52 7.63
CA PRO A 392 -21.27 33.88 7.39
C PRO A 392 -21.05 34.33 5.93
N ASN A 393 -22.08 34.95 5.33
CA ASN A 393 -22.05 35.37 3.92
C ASN A 393 -20.85 36.28 3.56
N ASN A 394 -20.40 37.11 4.50
CA ASN A 394 -19.23 37.98 4.30
C ASN A 394 -17.89 37.21 4.31
N LYS A 395 -17.86 35.97 4.82
CA LYS A 395 -16.70 35.07 4.82
C LYS A 395 -16.76 34.06 3.67
N LEU A 396 -17.96 33.74 3.19
CA LEU A 396 -18.21 32.79 2.10
C LEU A 396 -17.90 33.40 0.73
N ASN A 397 -16.65 33.25 0.28
CA ASN A 397 -16.22 33.70 -1.06
C ASN A 397 -16.21 32.58 -2.10
N LYS A 398 -16.02 32.95 -3.37
CA LYS A 398 -15.99 32.02 -4.51
C LYS A 398 -14.99 30.87 -4.33
N GLU A 399 -13.86 31.13 -3.70
CA GLU A 399 -12.82 30.11 -3.52
C GLU A 399 -13.21 29.11 -2.41
N MET A 400 -13.78 29.59 -1.32
CA MET A 400 -14.35 28.74 -0.27
C MET A 400 -15.48 27.85 -0.81
N ILE A 401 -16.38 28.43 -1.62
CA ILE A 401 -17.44 27.69 -2.32
C ILE A 401 -16.84 26.59 -3.20
N ASN A 402 -15.77 26.89 -3.95
CA ASN A 402 -15.08 25.90 -4.77
C ASN A 402 -14.52 24.73 -3.94
N PHE A 403 -13.96 24.99 -2.75
CA PHE A 403 -13.51 23.92 -1.85
C PHE A 403 -14.68 23.08 -1.29
N ILE A 404 -15.81 23.71 -0.97
CA ILE A 404 -17.04 23.02 -0.55
C ILE A 404 -17.53 22.08 -1.66
N ILE A 405 -17.59 22.57 -2.90
CA ILE A 405 -17.98 21.77 -4.07
C ILE A 405 -17.03 20.59 -4.25
N GLN A 406 -15.71 20.82 -4.23
CA GLN A 406 -14.71 19.76 -4.36
C GLN A 406 -14.84 18.69 -3.27
N ARG A 407 -15.04 19.09 -2.01
CA ARG A 407 -15.29 18.17 -0.88
C ARG A 407 -16.52 17.32 -1.14
N ASN A 408 -17.65 17.95 -1.46
CA ASN A 408 -18.92 17.28 -1.64
C ASN A 408 -18.88 16.29 -2.81
N GLN A 409 -18.22 16.64 -3.92
CA GLN A 409 -18.01 15.74 -5.05
C GLN A 409 -17.14 14.53 -4.68
N LYS A 410 -16.01 14.73 -3.98
CA LYS A 410 -15.12 13.60 -3.59
C LYS A 410 -15.74 12.71 -2.52
N ARG A 411 -16.62 13.23 -1.67
CA ARG A 411 -17.28 12.47 -0.58
C ARG A 411 -18.59 11.77 -1.00
N GLN A 412 -19.26 12.20 -2.07
CA GLN A 412 -20.44 11.50 -2.63
C GLN A 412 -20.09 10.25 -3.46
N ASN A 413 -18.84 10.12 -3.92
CA ASN A 413 -18.36 8.95 -4.68
C ASN A 413 -17.90 7.80 -3.76
N LYS A 414 -18.40 7.74 -2.53
CA LYS A 414 -18.18 6.71 -1.51
C LYS A 414 -19.47 6.51 -0.74
#